data_AF-A0A6B3HFS8-F1
#
_entry.id   AF-A0A6B3HFS8-F1
#
_cell.length_a   1.000
_cell.length_b   1.000
_cell.length_c   1.000
_cell.angle_alpha   90.00
_cell.angle_beta   90.00
_cell.angle_gamma   90.00
#
_symmetry.space_group_name_H-M   'P 1'
#
loop_
_entity.id
_entity.type
_entity.pdbx_description
1 polymer ?
#
loop_
_entity_poly.entity_id
_entity_poly.type
_entity_poly.pdbx_seq_one_letter_code
_entity_poly.pdbx_strand_id
1 'polypeptide(L)' 'RTALLTLNRPKALNALSLEVMRETVEATEALDRDPDVGCIVITGSGGKAFAAGADIKEMQPQSYMDMYLSDWFTAWDR' A
#
# COMPACT_ATOMS: atom_id res chain seq x y z
N ARG A 1 21.67 6.21 -0.79
CA ARG A 1 20.80 7.12 -1.60
C ARG A 1 19.37 7.03 -1.07
N THR A 2 18.49 7.97 -1.44
CA THR A 2 17.07 7.92 -1.02
C THR A 2 16.21 7.43 -2.19
N ALA A 3 15.39 6.41 -1.95
CA ALA A 3 14.38 5.93 -2.89
C ALA A 3 13.04 6.64 -2.63
N LEU A 4 12.28 6.90 -3.70
CA LEU A 4 10.95 7.51 -3.62
C LEU A 4 9.89 6.53 -4.13
N LEU A 5 9.04 6.05 -3.24
CA LEU A 5 7.86 5.24 -3.56
C LEU A 5 6.63 6.13 -3.62
N THR A 6 5.88 6.10 -4.73
CA THR A 6 4.69 6.94 -4.91
C THR A 6 3.44 6.08 -5.06
N LEU A 7 2.50 6.19 -4.13
CA LEU A 7 1.16 5.61 -4.26
C LEU A 7 0.41 6.33 -5.41
N ASN A 8 0.00 5.59 -6.44
CA ASN A 8 -0.48 6.16 -7.69
C ASN A 8 -1.92 5.77 -8.05
N ARG A 9 -2.86 6.02 -7.13
CA ARG A 9 -4.31 5.92 -7.38
C ARG A 9 -5.01 7.26 -7.06
N PRO A 10 -4.63 8.38 -7.69
CA PRO A 10 -5.08 9.71 -7.27
C PRO A 10 -6.60 9.91 -7.37
N LYS A 11 -7.27 9.24 -8.31
CA LYS A 11 -8.74 9.26 -8.45
C LYS A 11 -9.46 8.62 -7.26
N ALA A 12 -8.80 7.69 -6.56
CA ALA A 12 -9.27 7.04 -5.34
C ALA A 12 -8.58 7.62 -4.09
N LEU A 13 -7.95 8.80 -4.18
CA LEU A 13 -7.18 9.42 -3.10
C LEU A 13 -6.11 8.48 -2.52
N ASN A 14 -5.51 7.64 -3.37
CA ASN A 14 -4.52 6.63 -3.00
C ASN A 14 -5.01 5.67 -1.91
N ALA A 15 -6.30 5.31 -1.93
CA ALA A 15 -6.86 4.29 -1.03
C ALA A 15 -6.08 2.97 -1.15
N LEU A 16 -5.82 2.35 0.01
CA LEU A 16 -5.03 1.14 0.18
C LEU A 16 -5.92 -0.08 -0.09
N SER A 17 -6.01 -0.48 -1.35
CA SER A 17 -6.60 -1.76 -1.74
C SER A 17 -5.64 -2.92 -1.47
N LEU A 18 -6.14 -4.15 -1.56
CA LEU A 18 -5.32 -5.37 -1.45
C LEU A 18 -4.15 -5.37 -2.45
N GLU A 19 -4.40 -4.90 -3.68
CA GLU A 19 -3.39 -4.71 -4.72
C GLU A 19 -2.32 -3.71 -4.29
N VAL A 20 -2.71 -2.49 -3.88
CA VAL A 20 -1.77 -1.45 -3.45
C VAL A 20 -0.95 -1.90 -2.25
N MET A 21 -1.56 -2.63 -1.32
CA MET A 21 -0.87 -3.20 -0.17
C MET A 21 0.25 -4.15 -0.63
N ARG A 22 -0.06 -5.11 -1.51
CA ARG A 22 0.93 -6.06 -2.02
C ARG A 22 2.05 -5.37 -2.78
N GLU A 23 1.71 -4.45 -3.68
CA GLU A 23 2.69 -3.69 -4.46
C GLU A 23 3.60 -2.84 -3.57
N THR A 24 3.04 -2.21 -2.54
CA THR A 24 3.82 -1.40 -1.59
C THR A 24 4.84 -2.25 -0.89
N VAL A 25 4.42 -3.39 -0.34
CA VAL A 25 5.29 -4.30 0.40
C VAL A 25 6.36 -4.90 -0.50
N GLU A 26 5.99 -5.40 -1.68
CA GLU A 26 6.94 -5.95 -2.65
C GLU A 26 7.99 -4.92 -3.08
N ALA A 27 7.56 -3.67 -3.31
CA ALA A 27 8.47 -2.60 -3.69
C ALA A 27 9.37 -2.18 -2.52
N THR A 28 8.85 -2.08 -1.29
CA THR A 28 9.68 -1.75 -0.12
C THR A 28 10.68 -2.86 0.20
N GLU A 29 10.29 -4.13 0.09
CA GLU A 29 11.21 -5.26 0.25
C GLU A 29 12.30 -5.27 -0.85
N ALA A 30 11.95 -4.92 -2.08
CA ALA A 30 12.93 -4.82 -3.16
C ALA A 30 13.94 -3.69 -2.90
N LEU A 31 13.45 -2.54 -2.43
CA LEU A 31 14.28 -1.39 -2.07
C LEU A 31 15.15 -1.64 -0.83
N ASP A 32 14.65 -2.38 0.15
CA ASP A 32 15.39 -2.74 1.37
C ASP A 32 16.59 -3.66 1.06
N ARG A 33 16.45 -4.54 0.06
CA ARG A 33 17.54 -5.42 -0.40
C ARG A 33 18.60 -4.70 -1.26
N ASP A 34 18.33 -3.47 -1.70
CA ASP A 34 19.26 -2.71 -2.55
C ASP A 34 20.34 -2.01 -1.69
N PRO A 35 21.62 -2.40 -1.78
CA PRO A 35 22.69 -1.82 -0.97
C PRO A 35 22.95 -0.32 -1.27
N ASP A 36 22.47 0.22 -2.40
CA ASP A 36 22.58 1.64 -2.71
C ASP A 36 21.50 2.49 -2.03
N VAL A 37 20.44 1.87 -1.51
CA VAL A 37 19.31 2.53 -0.83
C VAL A 37 19.58 2.58 0.68
N GLY A 38 19.54 3.78 1.25
CA GLY A 38 19.70 3.99 2.69
C GLY A 38 18.49 4.66 3.36
N CYS A 39 17.48 5.01 2.57
CA CYS A 39 16.23 5.61 3.04
C CYS A 39 15.14 5.43 1.98
N ILE A 40 13.94 5.06 2.40
CA ILE A 40 12.75 4.98 1.55
C ILE A 40 11.78 6.07 2.00
N VAL A 41 11.39 6.94 1.07
CA VAL A 41 10.32 7.91 1.27
C VAL A 41 9.08 7.42 0.54
N ILE A 42 7.97 7.28 1.25
CA ILE A 42 6.68 6.94 0.68
C ILE A 42 5.85 8.21 0.58
N THR A 43 5.22 8.46 -0.57
CA THR A 43 4.36 9.62 -0.80
C THR A 43 3.13 9.29 -1.64
N GLY A 44 2.15 10.20 -1.67
CA GLY A 44 0.95 10.08 -2.48
C GLY A 44 1.02 10.93 -3.76
N SER A 45 0.55 10.37 -4.86
CA SER A 45 0.36 11.11 -6.12
C SER A 45 -0.79 12.12 -6.05
N GLY A 46 -0.80 13.09 -6.98
CA GLY A 46 -1.94 13.98 -7.21
C GLY A 46 -2.12 15.15 -6.22
N GLY A 47 -1.22 15.30 -5.23
CA GLY A 47 -1.14 16.49 -4.36
C GLY A 47 -2.29 16.71 -3.39
N LYS A 48 -3.32 15.85 -3.40
CA LYS A 48 -4.52 15.98 -2.58
C LYS A 48 -4.46 15.17 -1.28
N ALA A 49 -3.86 13.98 -1.32
CA ALA A 49 -3.76 13.09 -0.18
C ALA A 49 -2.53 12.19 -0.30
N PHE A 50 -1.94 11.81 0.83
CA PHE A 50 -0.99 10.71 0.92
C PHE A 50 -1.68 9.40 0.55
N ALA A 51 -2.63 8.98 1.39
CA ALA A 51 -3.57 7.88 1.21
C ALA A 51 -4.84 8.18 2.02
N ALA A 52 -6.01 7.83 1.49
CA ALA A 52 -7.28 8.00 2.19
C ALA A 52 -7.53 6.94 3.29
N GLY A 53 -6.61 5.98 3.47
CA GLY A 53 -6.79 4.80 4.32
C GLY A 53 -7.24 3.60 3.52
N ALA A 54 -7.93 2.65 4.16
CA ALA A 54 -8.40 1.42 3.54
C ALA A 54 -9.40 1.69 2.39
N ASP A 55 -9.35 0.86 1.35
CA ASP A 55 -10.29 0.96 0.22
C ASP A 55 -11.65 0.36 0.60
N ILE A 56 -12.50 1.18 1.22
CA ILE A 56 -13.84 0.76 1.66
C ILE A 56 -14.70 0.23 0.50
N LYS A 57 -14.47 0.69 -0.74
CA LYS A 57 -15.22 0.18 -1.89
C LYS A 57 -14.86 -1.27 -2.19
N GLU A 58 -13.58 -1.64 -2.03
CA GLU A 58 -13.11 -3.01 -2.18
C GLU A 58 -13.55 -3.89 -0.99
N MET A 59 -13.59 -3.32 0.22
CA MET A 59 -13.96 -4.05 1.43
C MET A 59 -15.47 -4.25 1.60
N GLN A 60 -16.32 -3.32 1.13
CA GLN A 60 -17.76 -3.36 1.34
C GLN A 60 -18.44 -4.69 1.00
N PRO A 61 -18.13 -5.38 -0.11
CA PRO A 61 -18.80 -6.64 -0.45
C PRO A 61 -18.38 -7.83 0.44
N GLN A 62 -17.35 -7.69 1.26
CA GLN A 62 -16.78 -8.78 2.05
C GLN A 62 -17.52 -8.92 3.39
N SER A 63 -17.82 -10.15 3.79
CA SER A 63 -18.35 -10.41 5.13
C SER A 63 -17.22 -10.35 6.17
N TYR A 64 -17.59 -10.20 7.44
CA TYR A 64 -16.63 -10.33 8.54
C TYR A 64 -15.85 -11.66 8.49
N MET A 65 -16.54 -12.76 8.17
CA MET A 65 -15.91 -14.08 8.08
C MET A 65 -14.92 -14.16 6.91
N ASP A 66 -15.23 -13.55 5.77
CA ASP A 66 -14.30 -13.49 4.62
C ASP A 66 -13.03 -12.73 5.02
N MET A 67 -13.17 -11.56 5.65
CA MET A 67 -12.04 -10.74 6.09
C MET A 67 -11.17 -11.45 7.14
N TYR A 68 -11.79 -12.17 8.07
CA TYR A 68 -11.09 -12.90 9.12
C TYR A 68 -10.36 -14.13 8.57
N LEU A 69 -11.00 -14.92 7.70
CA LEU A 69 -10.43 -16.17 7.17
C LEU A 69 -9.40 -15.93 6.08
N SER A 70 -9.51 -14.86 5.30
CA SER A 70 -8.55 -14.53 4.25
C SER A 70 -7.27 -13.89 4.78
N ASP A 71 -7.27 -13.52 6.07
CA ASP A 71 -6.23 -12.72 6.71
C ASP A 71 -5.88 -11.48 5.87
N TRP A 72 -6.92 -10.66 5.62
CA TRP A 72 -6.91 -9.67 4.53
C TRP A 72 -5.78 -8.62 4.64
N PHE A 73 -5.21 -8.41 5.82
CA PHE A 73 -4.19 -7.39 6.09
C PHE A 73 -2.76 -7.92 6.32
N THR A 74 -2.53 -9.24 6.30
CA THR A 74 -1.25 -9.87 6.68
C THR A 74 -0.05 -9.39 5.88
N ALA A 75 -0.26 -8.90 4.65
CA ALA A 75 0.86 -8.47 3.82
C ALA A 75 1.64 -7.32 4.48
N TRP A 76 1.01 -6.51 5.34
CA TRP A 76 1.67 -5.44 6.11
C TRP A 76 2.60 -5.94 7.21
N ASP A 77 2.50 -7.20 7.62
CA ASP A 77 3.35 -7.78 8.67
C ASP A 77 4.73 -8.20 8.17
N ARG A 78 5.03 -7.95 6.88
CA ARG A 78 6.29 -8.33 6.22
C ARG A 78 7.31 -7.20 6.19
#